data_AF-A0A6G2DE41-F1
#
_entry.id   AF-A0A6G2DE41-F1
#
_cell.length_a   1.000
_cell.length_b   1.000
_cell.length_c   1.000
_cell.angle_alpha   90.00
_cell.angle_beta   90.00
_cell.angle_gamma   90.00
#
_symmetry.space_group_name_H-M   'P 1'
#
loop_
_entity.id
_entity.type
_entity.pdbx_description
1 polymer ?
#
loop_
_entity_poly.entity_id
_entity_poly.type
_entity_poly.pdbx_seq_one_letter_code
_entity_poly.pdbx_strand_id
1 'polypeptide(L)'
;PYTWSLLSSLPQLADDKGDLYSIPGTPPSLYTDLKGDAFALRSDYAMQIDFEQKAPQFSVSETHWAKTWLLHEDAPKVEKPAVIANLHDKIREKMGFAHLAD
;
A
#
# COMPACT_ATOMS: atom_id res chain seq x y z
N PRO A 1 2.42 -0.35 3.39
CA PRO A 1 2.92 0.21 2.11
C PRO A 1 2.63 -0.64 0.86
N TYR A 2 2.91 -1.95 0.88
CA TYR A 2 2.69 -2.82 -0.29
C TYR A 2 1.24 -2.82 -0.80
N THR A 3 0.27 -3.03 0.10
CA THR A 3 -1.16 -2.99 -0.26
C THR A 3 -1.56 -1.64 -0.86
N TRP A 4 -1.04 -0.53 -0.34
CA TRP A 4 -1.31 0.80 -0.90
C TRP A 4 -0.76 0.94 -2.32
N SER A 5 0.42 0.39 -2.57
CA SER A 5 1.05 0.41 -3.89
C SER A 5 0.23 -0.43 -4.89
N LEU A 6 -0.22 -1.63 -4.49
CA LEU A 6 -1.09 -2.47 -5.31
C LEU A 6 -2.44 -1.79 -5.63
N LEU A 7 -3.08 -1.20 -4.62
CA LEU A 7 -4.35 -0.49 -4.81
C LEU A 7 -4.17 0.73 -5.73
N SER A 8 -3.03 1.42 -5.64
CA SER A 8 -2.69 2.54 -6.53
C SER A 8 -2.47 2.09 -7.98
N SER A 9 -2.06 0.83 -8.19
CA SER A 9 -1.90 0.20 -9.50
C SER A 9 -3.19 -0.42 -10.07
N LEU A 10 -4.36 -0.17 -9.48
CA LEU A 10 -5.62 -0.64 -10.04
C LEU A 10 -5.93 0.10 -11.35
N PRO A 11 -6.26 -0.59 -12.46
CA PRO A 11 -6.61 0.05 -13.73
C PRO A 11 -7.76 1.06 -13.61
N GLN A 12 -8.70 0.81 -12.69
CA GLN A 12 -9.78 1.73 -12.39
C GLN A 12 -9.24 3.08 -11.90
N LEU A 13 -8.05 3.16 -11.31
CA LEU A 13 -7.47 4.41 -10.83
C LEU A 13 -6.54 5.09 -11.83
N ALA A 14 -6.42 4.59 -13.07
CA ALA A 14 -5.67 5.26 -14.13
C ALA A 14 -6.18 6.69 -14.35
N ASP A 15 -5.30 7.62 -14.69
CA ASP A 15 -5.70 9.00 -14.98
C ASP A 15 -6.38 9.14 -16.36
N ASP A 16 -6.80 10.35 -16.74
CA ASP A 16 -7.47 10.61 -18.02
C ASP A 16 -6.57 10.36 -19.24
N LYS A 17 -5.26 10.27 -19.04
CA LYS A 17 -4.27 9.92 -20.07
C LYS A 17 -4.05 8.41 -20.15
N GLY A 18 -4.63 7.65 -19.23
CA GLY A 18 -4.45 6.21 -19.11
C GLY A 18 -3.17 5.81 -18.36
N ASP A 19 -2.47 6.76 -17.72
CA ASP A 19 -1.26 6.46 -16.97
C ASP A 19 -1.62 5.72 -15.68
N LEU A 20 -0.90 4.62 -15.43
CA LEU A 20 -1.10 3.76 -14.27
C LEU A 20 0.15 3.77 -13.39
N TYR A 21 -0.05 3.91 -12.09
CA TYR A 21 1.05 3.76 -11.14
C TYR A 21 1.64 2.35 -11.22
N SER A 22 2.95 2.26 -11.39
CA SER A 22 3.70 1.00 -11.34
C SER A 22 4.66 1.02 -10.16
N ILE A 23 4.76 -0.11 -9.45
CA ILE A 23 5.71 -0.27 -8.36
C ILE A 23 7.12 -0.33 -8.95
N PRO A 24 8.02 0.62 -8.64
CA PRO A 24 9.35 0.63 -9.22
C PRO A 24 10.22 -0.51 -8.70
N GLY A 25 11.24 -0.87 -9.48
CA GLY A 25 12.22 -1.88 -9.13
C GLY A 25 11.74 -3.33 -9.31
N THR A 26 12.61 -4.27 -8.96
CA THR A 26 12.35 -5.71 -9.09
C THR A 26 12.13 -6.35 -7.72
N PRO A 27 11.29 -7.40 -7.61
CA PRO A 27 11.22 -8.21 -6.40
C PRO A 27 12.60 -8.76 -6.01
N PRO A 28 12.89 -8.89 -4.70
CA PRO A 28 14.12 -9.53 -4.25
C PRO A 28 14.14 -11.02 -4.63
N SER A 29 15.34 -11.59 -4.73
CA SER A 29 15.51 -13.03 -4.95
C SER A 29 14.94 -13.84 -3.79
N LEU A 30 14.24 -14.94 -4.11
CA LEU A 30 13.72 -15.88 -3.11
C LEU A 30 14.82 -16.73 -2.43
N TYR A 31 16.02 -16.76 -3.01
CA TYR A 31 17.17 -17.52 -2.48
C TYR A 31 18.05 -16.72 -1.53
N THR A 32 17.79 -15.42 -1.39
CA THR A 32 18.56 -14.53 -0.54
C THR A 32 17.83 -14.34 0.78
N ASP A 33 18.53 -14.52 1.89
CA ASP A 33 17.95 -14.26 3.20
C ASP A 33 17.72 -12.75 3.40
N LEU A 34 16.50 -12.40 3.77
CA LEU A 34 16.06 -11.01 3.97
C LEU A 34 15.82 -10.80 5.46
N LYS A 35 16.63 -9.90 6.05
CA LYS A 35 16.54 -9.55 7.47
C LYS A 35 15.22 -8.85 7.81
N GLY A 36 14.84 -7.87 6.99
CA GLY A 36 13.65 -7.05 7.18
C GLY A 36 12.48 -7.39 6.25
N ASP A 37 11.71 -6.35 5.90
CA ASP A 37 10.60 -6.41 4.96
C ASP A 37 11.13 -6.53 3.52
N ALA A 38 10.66 -7.55 2.79
CA ALA A 38 10.98 -7.78 1.38
C ALA A 38 10.47 -6.66 0.45
N PHE A 39 9.56 -5.81 0.92
CA PHE A 39 9.04 -4.66 0.20
C PHE A 39 9.82 -3.35 0.45
N ALA A 40 10.73 -3.31 1.44
CA ALA A 40 11.40 -2.07 1.86
C ALA A 40 12.10 -1.32 0.70
N LEU A 41 12.84 -2.04 -0.17
CA LEU A 41 13.53 -1.44 -1.32
C LEU A 41 12.61 -0.83 -2.38
N ARG A 42 11.31 -1.14 -2.35
CA ARG A 42 10.31 -0.69 -3.33
C ARG A 42 9.21 0.18 -2.70
N SER A 43 9.40 0.56 -1.43
CA SER A 43 8.43 1.31 -0.65
C SER A 43 8.89 2.76 -0.51
N ASP A 44 8.06 3.71 -0.94
CA ASP A 44 8.27 5.15 -0.68
C ASP A 44 8.16 5.51 0.81
N TYR A 45 7.75 4.55 1.65
CA TYR A 45 7.52 4.70 3.08
C TYR A 45 8.50 3.88 3.93
N ALA A 46 9.56 3.32 3.32
CA ALA A 46 10.51 2.49 4.05
C ALA A 46 11.25 3.29 5.13
N MET A 47 11.31 2.73 6.32
CA MET A 47 12.12 3.21 7.42
C MET A 47 13.37 2.34 7.58
N GLN A 48 14.39 2.85 8.27
CA GLN A 48 15.62 2.09 8.51
C GLN A 48 15.35 0.70 9.13
N ILE A 49 14.40 0.63 10.08
CA ILE A 49 14.01 -0.62 10.72
C ILE A 49 13.39 -1.64 9.76
N ASP A 50 12.74 -1.22 8.67
CA ASP A 50 12.19 -2.12 7.66
C ASP A 50 13.29 -2.90 6.91
N PHE A 51 14.53 -2.41 6.90
CA PHE A 51 15.67 -3.13 6.30
C PHE A 51 16.35 -4.09 7.30
N GLU A 52 16.11 -3.91 8.59
CA GLU A 52 16.82 -4.59 9.67
C GLU A 52 15.98 -5.68 10.32
N GLN A 53 14.67 -5.46 10.47
CA GLN A 53 13.77 -6.34 11.21
C GLN A 53 12.39 -6.44 10.55
N LYS A 54 11.84 -7.65 10.56
CA LYS A 54 10.45 -7.89 10.11
C LYS A 54 9.48 -7.30 11.14
N ALA A 55 8.53 -6.52 10.65
CA ALA A 55 7.48 -5.98 11.49
C ALA A 55 6.65 -7.10 12.15
N PRO A 56 6.29 -6.99 13.44
CA PRO A 56 5.32 -7.86 14.05
C PRO A 56 3.94 -7.62 13.44
N GLN A 57 2.98 -8.48 13.78
CA GLN A 57 1.59 -8.27 13.43
C GLN A 57 0.98 -7.19 14.34
N PHE A 58 0.51 -6.10 13.75
CA PHE A 58 -0.25 -5.06 14.43
C PHE A 58 -1.74 -5.23 14.13
N SER A 59 -2.55 -5.32 15.18
CA SER A 59 -4.01 -5.33 15.05
C SER A 59 -4.52 -3.92 14.78
N VAL A 60 -5.41 -3.78 13.80
CA VAL A 60 -6.05 -2.50 13.43
C VAL A 60 -7.52 -2.52 13.83
N SER A 61 -8.17 -3.67 13.69
CA SER A 61 -9.52 -3.95 14.20
C SER A 61 -9.62 -5.43 14.61
N GLU A 62 -10.80 -5.88 15.05
CA GLU A 62 -11.06 -7.29 15.38
C GLU A 62 -10.81 -8.24 14.20
N THR A 63 -10.99 -7.77 12.97
CA THR A 63 -10.88 -8.59 11.74
C THR A 63 -9.75 -8.15 10.82
N HIS A 64 -9.00 -7.10 11.18
CA HIS A 64 -7.96 -6.52 10.34
C HIS A 64 -6.64 -6.35 11.09
N TRP A 65 -5.55 -6.77 10.44
CA TRP A 65 -4.20 -6.58 10.93
C TRP A 65 -3.25 -6.30 9.75
N ALA A 66 -2.09 -5.74 10.06
CA ALA A 66 -1.02 -5.56 9.09
C ALA A 66 0.36 -5.76 9.74
N LYS A 67 1.34 -6.17 8.93
CA LYS A 67 2.76 -6.23 9.31
C LYS A 67 3.49 -5.07 8.64
N THR A 68 3.62 -3.97 9.36
CA THR A 68 4.35 -2.79 8.89
C THR A 68 4.76 -1.95 10.08
N TRP A 69 5.99 -1.44 10.07
CA TRP A 69 6.47 -0.58 11.15
C TRP A 69 5.76 0.78 11.18
N LEU A 70 5.05 1.18 10.12
CA LEU A 70 4.23 2.40 10.11
C LEU A 70 3.09 2.41 11.15
N LEU A 71 2.71 1.25 11.68
CA LEU A 71 1.72 1.13 12.75
C LEU A 71 2.32 1.19 14.16
N HIS A 72 3.64 1.28 14.27
CA HIS A 72 4.31 1.47 15.55
C HIS A 72 4.03 2.88 16.09
N GLU A 73 4.03 3.04 17.42
CA GLU A 73 3.70 4.32 18.07
C GLU A 73 4.69 5.44 17.70
N ASP A 74 5.99 5.10 17.65
CA ASP A 74 7.09 5.99 17.26
C ASP A 74 7.24 6.18 15.75
N ALA A 75 6.43 5.52 14.93
CA ALA A 75 6.50 5.68 13.49
C ALA A 75 6.06 7.10 13.07
N PRO A 76 6.68 7.67 12.03
CA PRO A 76 6.22 8.92 11.46
C PRO A 76 4.76 8.78 11.01
N LYS A 77 3.96 9.81 11.28
CA LYS A 77 2.58 9.86 10.78
C LYS A 77 2.64 10.10 9.28
N VAL A 78 2.13 9.14 8.53
CA VAL A 78 2.09 9.19 7.06
C VAL A 78 0.65 9.00 6.60
N GLU A 79 0.30 9.74 5.56
CA GLU A 79 -1.00 9.62 4.90
C GLU A 79 -0.95 8.55 3.81
N LYS A 80 -2.12 7.98 3.51
CA LYS A 80 -2.27 7.10 2.35
C LYS A 80 -2.01 7.90 1.06
N PRO A 81 -1.52 7.25 -0.03
CA PRO A 81 -1.43 7.90 -1.33
C PRO A 81 -2.76 8.55 -1.74
N ALA A 82 -2.70 9.77 -2.28
CA ALA A 82 -3.90 10.54 -2.66
C ALA A 82 -4.81 9.80 -3.65
N VAL A 83 -4.22 8.95 -4.49
CA VAL A 83 -4.96 8.11 -5.44
C VAL A 83 -5.90 7.11 -4.74
N ILE A 84 -5.57 6.63 -3.53
CA ILE A 84 -6.39 5.68 -2.76
C ILE A 84 -7.08 6.26 -1.51
N ALA A 85 -6.97 7.57 -1.25
CA ALA A 85 -7.53 8.17 -0.03
C ALA A 85 -9.06 7.93 0.14
N ASN A 86 -9.83 8.05 -0.96
CA ASN A 86 -11.28 7.78 -1.02
C ASN A 86 -11.58 6.66 -2.02
N LEU A 87 -10.87 5.54 -1.89
CA LEU A 87 -10.85 4.46 -2.88
C LEU A 87 -12.25 3.96 -3.28
N HIS A 88 -13.14 3.71 -2.31
CA HIS A 88 -14.47 3.15 -2.59
C HIS A 88 -15.32 4.08 -3.47
N ASP A 89 -15.31 5.38 -3.18
CA ASP A 89 -16.07 6.36 -3.95
C ASP A 89 -15.52 6.47 -5.38
N LYS A 90 -14.19 6.54 -5.52
CA LYS A 90 -13.52 6.58 -6.83
C LYS A 90 -13.84 5.35 -7.69
N ILE A 91 -13.84 4.16 -7.08
CA ILE A 91 -14.22 2.93 -7.79
C ILE A 91 -15.69 2.96 -8.18
N ARG A 92 -16.59 3.38 -7.27
CA ARG A 92 -18.03 3.44 -7.53
C ARG A 92 -18.36 4.37 -8.69
N GLU A 93 -17.75 5.55 -8.71
CA GLU A 93 -17.90 6.55 -9.78
C GLU A 93 -17.47 5.97 -11.14
N LYS A 94 -16.26 5.40 -11.21
CA LYS A 94 -15.71 4.89 -12.46
C LYS A 94 -16.36 3.61 -12.97
N MET A 95 -16.92 2.79 -12.09
CA MET A 95 -17.65 1.58 -12.47
C MET A 95 -19.11 1.86 -12.83
N GLY A 96 -19.55 3.13 -12.85
CA GLY A 96 -20.92 3.51 -13.22
C GLY A 96 -21.96 3.14 -12.17
N PHE A 97 -21.56 2.82 -10.94
CA PHE A 97 -22.46 2.51 -9.83
C PHE A 97 -22.94 3.75 -9.08
N ALA A 98 -22.65 4.95 -9.59
CA ALA A 98 -23.07 6.23 -9.01
C ALA A 98 -24.60 6.37 -8.84
N HIS A 99 -25.38 5.57 -9.58
CA HIS A 99 -26.85 5.59 -9.55
C HIS A 99 -27.52 4.44 -8.75
N LEU A 100 -26.75 3.58 -8.07
CA LEU A 100 -27.32 2.47 -7.27
C LEU A 100 -27.37 2.74 -5.76
N ALA A 101 -27.15 4.00 -5.36
CA ALA A 101 -27.38 4.42 -3.98
C ALA A 101 -28.81 4.97 -3.85
N ASP A 102 -29.79 4.07 -3.89
CA ASP A 102 -31.15 4.25 -3.36
C ASP A 102 -31.37 3.21 -2.25
#